data_AF-A0A832IH90-F1
#
_entry.id   AF-A0A832IH90-F1
#
_cell.length_a   1.000
_cell.length_b   1.000
_cell.length_c   1.000
_cell.angle_alpha   90.00
_cell.angle_beta   90.00
_cell.angle_gamma   90.00
#
_symmetry.space_group_name_H-M   'P 1'
#
loop_
_entity.id
_entity.type
_entity.pdbx_description
1 polymer ?
#
loop_
_entity_poly.entity_id
_entity_poly.type
_entity_poly.pdbx_seq_one_letter_code
_entity_poly.pdbx_strand_id
1 'polypeptide(L)' 'IGNDTESSIHSGVLNGLTQEIDGIINQYKAQYQNLTVVLTGGDTNFLAKKLKSTIFANPNFLLEGLNSILIHNLDE' A
#
# COMPACT_ATOMS: atom_id res chain seq x y z
N ILE A 1 15.55 -11.84 -12.37
CA ILE A 1 16.32 -12.40 -11.24
C ILE A 1 17.72 -11.79 -11.35
N GLY A 2 18.27 -11.30 -10.23
CA GLY A 2 19.58 -10.62 -10.23
C GLY A 2 20.74 -11.55 -10.61
N ASN A 3 21.82 -10.97 -11.14
CA ASN A 3 23.02 -11.68 -11.60
C ASN A 3 24.32 -11.19 -10.93
N ASP A 4 24.21 -10.18 -10.07
CA ASP A 4 25.25 -9.73 -9.15
C ASP A 4 24.64 -9.46 -7.77
N THR A 5 25.47 -9.14 -6.78
CA THR A 5 25.01 -8.95 -5.40
C THR A 5 23.98 -7.82 -5.28
N GLU A 6 24.20 -6.70 -5.96
CA GLU A 6 23.34 -5.53 -5.91
C GLU A 6 21.96 -5.83 -6.52
N SER A 7 21.93 -6.30 -7.76
CA SER A 7 20.70 -6.67 -8.46
C SER A 7 19.95 -7.83 -7.78
N SER A 8 20.68 -8.75 -7.14
CA SER A 8 20.07 -9.85 -6.38
C SER A 8 19.36 -9.35 -5.13
N ILE A 9 19.97 -8.45 -4.37
CA ILE A 9 19.34 -7.83 -3.20
C ILE A 9 18.10 -7.02 -3.62
N HIS A 10 18.22 -6.17 -4.64
CA HIS A 10 17.07 -5.41 -5.15
C HIS A 10 15.93 -6.30 -5.62
N SER A 11 16.24 -7.35 -6.39
CA SER A 11 15.24 -8.31 -6.85
C SER A 11 14.58 -9.06 -5.69
N GLY A 12 15.35 -9.45 -4.67
CA GLY A 12 14.84 -10.17 -3.51
C GLY A 12 13.87 -9.31 -2.70
N VAL A 13 14.29 -8.10 -2.33
CA VAL A 13 13.49 -7.17 -1.52
C VAL A 13 12.21 -6.78 -2.24
N LEU A 14 12.29 -6.36 -3.51
CA LEU A 14 11.10 -5.91 -4.24
C LEU A 14 10.08 -7.03 -4.44
N ASN A 15 10.53 -8.23 -4.83
CA ASN A 15 9.62 -9.35 -5.03
C ASN A 15 9.05 -9.85 -3.70
N GLY A 16 9.88 -9.92 -2.66
CA GLY A 16 9.47 -10.33 -1.31
C GLY A 16 8.38 -9.40 -0.76
N LEU A 17 8.64 -8.10 -0.74
CA LEU A 17 7.69 -7.10 -0.24
C LEU A 17 6.37 -7.12 -1.03
N THR A 18 6.43 -7.18 -2.36
CA THR A 18 5.22 -7.21 -3.20
C THR A 18 4.37 -8.45 -2.89
N GLN A 19 5.00 -9.62 -2.79
CA GLN A 19 4.33 -10.88 -2.49
C GLN A 19 3.80 -10.94 -1.06
N GLU A 20 4.50 -10.34 -0.09
CA GLU A 20 4.05 -10.24 1.29
C GLU A 20 2.77 -9.40 1.39
N ILE A 21 2.77 -8.21 0.79
CA ILE A 21 1.59 -7.32 0.78
C ILE A 21 0.41 -8.01 0.08
N ASP A 22 0.59 -8.54 -1.13
CA ASP A 22 -0.48 -9.22 -1.86
C ASP A 22 -0.97 -10.48 -1.11
N GLY A 23 -0.05 -11.23 -0.49
CA GLY A 23 -0.37 -12.39 0.33
C GLY A 23 -1.26 -12.04 1.52
N ILE A 24 -0.91 -10.99 2.25
CA ILE A 24 -1.72 -10.49 3.37
C ILE A 24 -3.09 -10.04 2.88
N ILE A 25 -3.16 -9.22 1.82
CA ILE A 25 -4.43 -8.76 1.26
C ILE A 25 -5.34 -9.95 0.91
N ASN A 26 -4.79 -10.99 0.29
CA ASN A 26 -5.57 -12.18 -0.10
C ASN A 26 -6.07 -12.97 1.12
N GLN A 27 -5.28 -13.07 2.19
CA GLN A 27 -5.73 -13.69 3.44
C GLN A 27 -6.91 -12.95 4.08
N TYR A 28 -6.91 -11.62 4.02
CA TYR A 28 -8.03 -10.81 4.52
C TYR A 28 -9.25 -10.88 3.58
N LYS A 29 -9.05 -10.87 2.26
CA LYS A 29 -10.14 -11.05 1.29
C LYS A 29 -10.88 -12.38 1.45
N ALA A 30 -10.19 -13.44 1.88
CA ALA A 30 -10.82 -14.73 2.16
C ALA A 30 -11.75 -14.69 3.39
N GLN A 31 -11.53 -13.75 4.31
CA GLN A 31 -12.29 -13.63 5.57
C GLN A 31 -13.40 -12.58 5.49
N TYR A 32 -13.21 -11.53 4.69
CA TYR A 32 -14.10 -10.39 4.62
C TYR A 32 -14.60 -10.17 3.19
N GLN A 33 -15.92 -10.31 3.00
CA GLN A 33 -16.56 -10.17 1.68
C GLN A 33 -16.39 -8.76 1.08
N ASN A 34 -16.37 -7.73 1.93
CA ASN A 34 -16.19 -6.33 1.54
C ASN A 34 -14.92 -5.78 2.18
N LEU A 35 -13.80 -5.88 1.47
CA LEU A 35 -12.52 -5.35 1.90
C LEU A 35 -12.08 -4.18 1.02
N THR A 36 -11.95 -3.01 1.63
CA THR A 36 -11.30 -1.84 1.00
C THR A 36 -9.86 -1.77 1.47
N VAL A 37 -8.92 -1.77 0.53
CA VAL A 37 -7.49 -1.65 0.82
C VAL A 37 -7.01 -0.28 0.37
N VAL A 38 -6.43 0.48 1.30
CA VAL A 38 -5.82 1.79 1.04
C VAL A 38 -4.32 1.70 1.25
N LEU A 39 -3.55 2.11 0.25
CA LEU A 39 -2.10 2.22 0.30
C LEU A 39 -1.72 3.70 0.39
N THR A 40 -0.88 4.04 1.37
CA THR A 40 -0.43 5.41 1.65
C THR A 40 1.05 5.44 2.06
N GLY A 41 1.62 6.64 2.22
CA GLY A 41 3.04 6.87 2.46
C GLY A 41 3.85 7.22 1.20
N GLY A 42 5.16 7.44 1.35
CA GLY A 42 6.01 8.01 0.31
C GLY A 42 6.11 7.18 -0.98
N ASP A 43 6.29 5.86 -0.86
CA ASP A 43 6.48 4.96 -2.01
C ASP A 43 5.18 4.41 -2.60
N THR A 44 4.03 4.93 -2.17
CA THR A 44 2.70 4.46 -2.59
C THR A 44 2.58 4.32 -4.11
N ASN A 45 3.02 5.33 -4.87
CA ASN A 45 2.91 5.34 -6.33
C ASN A 45 3.81 4.29 -7.00
N PHE A 46 4.95 3.98 -6.39
CA PHE A 46 5.86 2.96 -6.88
C PHE A 46 5.31 1.56 -6.60
N LEU A 47 4.87 1.31 -5.36
CA LEU A 47 4.33 0.03 -4.94
C LEU A 47 2.98 -0.28 -5.62
N ALA A 48 2.13 0.72 -5.82
CA ALA A 48 0.84 0.54 -6.48
C ALA A 48 0.96 0.01 -7.91
N LYS A 49 2.05 0.32 -8.62
CA LYS A 49 2.31 -0.23 -9.96
C LYS A 49 2.76 -1.69 -9.95
N LYS A 50 3.21 -2.20 -8.80
CA LYS A 50 3.75 -3.55 -8.64
C LYS A 50 2.75 -4.54 -8.06
N LEU A 51 1.84 -4.06 -7.20
CA LEU A 51 0.80 -4.87 -6.56
C LEU A 51 -0.30 -5.24 -7.56
N LYS A 52 -0.77 -6.49 -7.50
CA LYS A 52 -1.84 -6.98 -8.38
C LYS A 52 -3.23 -6.78 -7.78
N SER A 53 -3.31 -6.60 -6.47
CA SER A 53 -4.56 -6.37 -5.76
C SER A 53 -5.20 -5.03 -6.14
N THR A 54 -6.54 -5.01 -6.27
CA THR A 54 -7.29 -3.76 -6.30
C THR A 54 -7.08 -2.99 -5.00
N ILE A 55 -6.40 -1.85 -5.09
CA ILE A 55 -6.06 -0.97 -3.97
C ILE A 55 -6.34 0.48 -4.35
N PHE A 56 -6.65 1.30 -3.36
CA PHE A 56 -6.69 2.75 -3.51
C PHE A 56 -5.36 3.35 -3.05
N ALA A 57 -4.64 3.98 -3.97
CA ALA A 57 -3.37 4.62 -3.70
C ALA A 57 -3.61 6.11 -3.38
N ASN A 58 -3.36 6.52 -2.13
CA ASN A 58 -3.45 7.91 -1.71
C ASN A 58 -2.26 8.27 -0.79
N PRO A 59 -1.20 8.91 -1.32
CA PRO A 59 -0.01 9.28 -0.55
C PRO A 59 -0.29 10.25 0.61
N ASN A 60 -1.30 11.11 0.49
CA ASN A 60 -1.60 12.18 1.45
C ASN A 60 -2.74 11.83 2.40
N PHE A 61 -3.12 10.55 2.48
CA PHE A 61 -4.29 10.07 3.23
C PHE A 61 -4.32 10.58 4.68
N LEU A 62 -3.17 10.60 5.36
CA LEU A 62 -3.07 11.12 6.72
C LEU A 62 -3.36 12.63 6.79
N LEU A 63 -2.78 13.42 5.88
CA LEU A 63 -2.97 14.88 5.85
C LEU A 63 -4.41 15.25 5.54
N GLU A 64 -5.04 14.54 4.60
CA GLU A 64 -6.46 14.70 4.29
C GLU A 64 -7.31 14.38 5.51
N GLY A 65 -7.04 13.27 6.21
CA GLY A 65 -7.75 12.90 7.44
C GLY A 65 -7.61 13.94 8.55
N LEU A 66 -6.40 14.45 8.79
CA LEU A 66 -6.17 15.50 9.78
C LEU A 66 -6.91 16.79 9.42
N ASN A 67 -6.91 17.18 8.14
CA ASN A 67 -7.64 18.35 7.67
C ASN A 67 -9.17 18.17 7.81
N SER A 68 -9.69 16.97 7.51
CA SER A 68 -11.10 16.65 7.72
C SER A 68 -11.51 16.75 9.20
N ILE A 69 -10.67 16.25 10.12
CA ILE A 69 -10.90 16.39 11.56
C ILE A 69 -10.91 17.86 11.96
N LEU A 70 -9.95 18.66 11.48
CA LEU A 70 -9.88 20.09 11.77
C LEU A 70 -11.16 20.81 11.33
N ILE A 71 -11.58 20.62 10.08
CA ILE A 71 -12.80 21.24 9.53
C ILE A 71 -14.02 20.86 10.36
N HIS A 72 -14.17 19.58 10.69
CA HIS A 72 -15.30 19.12 11.50
C HIS A 72 -15.40 19.83 12.86
N ASN A 73 -14.27 20.15 13.51
CA ASN A 73 -14.24 20.87 14.79
C ASN A 73 -14.37 22.39 14.66
N LEU A 74 -14.27 22.95 13.44
CA LEU A 74 -14.52 24.37 13.18
C LEU A 74 -15.99 24.65 12.84
N ASP A 75 -16.69 23.64 12.32
CA ASP A 75 -18.11 23.70 11.95
C ASP A 75 -19.06 23.33 13.12
N GLU A 76 -18.53 22.86 14.26
CA GLU A 76 -19.22 22.76 15.57
C GLU A 76 -19.14 24.08 16.36
#